data_AF-A0A060N2S4-F1
#
_entry.id   AF-A0A060N2S4-F1
#
_cell.length_a   1.000
_cell.length_b   1.000
_cell.length_c   1.000
_cell.angle_alpha   90.00
_cell.angle_beta   90.00
_cell.angle_gamma   90.00
#
_symmetry.space_group_name_H-M   'P 1'
#
loop_
_entity.id
_entity.type
_entity.pdbx_description
1 polymer ?
#
loop_
_entity_poly.entity_id
_entity_poly.type
_entity_poly.pdbx_seq_one_letter_code
_entity_poly.pdbx_strand_id
1 'polypeptide(L)'
;TVAGMEWETKAQVILLIILLIGIANFFIGTVIPSTVDKRSKGFFNYQANLFTENFGPSFREGEDFFSVFAIFFPAATGILAGANISGDLKDPQVAIPKGTMLAIFITTLTYIGVAVCVGATVVRDATGSINDTISSSLNCNGSAACILGYDFSTCNAQVCNFGLMNNFQVMSMVSGFGPLITAGIFSATLSSALASLVSAPKIFQALCKDNIYKGLYFFGKGYGKNSEPIRSYILTFFIAIAFILIAELNTIAPVISNFFLASYALINFSCFHASYSKTPGWRPAFRFYNMWVSLLGTVLCCAVMFVINWWA
;
A
#
# COMPACT_ATOMS: atom_id res chain seq x y z
N THR A 1 27.38 13.08 10.23
CA THR A 1 26.55 11.88 10.03
C THR A 1 25.27 12.15 10.75
N VAL A 2 24.18 12.33 10.03
CA VAL A 2 22.85 12.12 10.59
C VAL A 2 22.92 10.71 11.18
N ALA A 3 22.96 10.63 12.50
CA ALA A 3 23.35 9.42 13.21
C ALA A 3 22.39 8.28 12.84
N GLY A 4 22.89 7.14 12.33
CA GLY A 4 22.12 5.90 12.32
C GLY A 4 21.96 5.12 11.00
N MET A 5 22.53 5.52 9.85
CA MET A 5 22.34 4.76 8.59
C MET A 5 22.86 3.30 8.65
N GLU A 6 23.88 2.99 9.45
CA GLU A 6 24.33 1.59 9.66
C GLU A 6 23.35 0.78 10.53
N TRP A 7 22.58 1.46 11.37
CA TRP A 7 21.54 0.84 12.19
C TRP A 7 20.25 0.64 11.40
N GLU A 8 19.96 1.51 10.43
CA GLU A 8 18.79 1.43 9.56
C GLU A 8 18.69 0.08 8.86
N THR A 9 19.76 -0.39 8.21
CA THR A 9 19.75 -1.66 7.47
C THR A 9 19.47 -2.87 8.37
N LYS A 10 20.00 -2.86 9.59
CA LYS A 10 19.71 -3.89 10.62
C LYS A 10 18.28 -3.77 11.15
N ALA A 11 17.81 -2.55 11.37
CA ALA A 11 16.46 -2.27 11.84
C ALA A 11 15.40 -2.72 10.82
N GLN A 12 15.61 -2.45 9.52
CA GLN A 12 14.68 -2.86 8.46
C GLN A 12 14.45 -4.37 8.45
N VAL A 13 15.47 -5.19 8.71
CA VAL A 13 15.33 -6.65 8.81
C VAL A 13 14.47 -7.05 10.02
N ILE A 14 14.70 -6.43 11.18
CA ILE A 14 13.89 -6.67 12.39
C ILE A 14 12.43 -6.27 12.16
N LEU A 15 12.22 -5.08 11.56
CA LEU A 15 10.90 -4.57 11.22
C LEU A 15 10.18 -5.52 10.24
N LEU A 16 10.88 -6.03 9.23
CA LEU A 16 10.34 -7.02 8.31
C LEU A 16 9.90 -8.32 9.02
N ILE A 17 10.69 -8.82 9.98
CA ILE A 17 10.31 -10.01 10.75
C ILE A 17 9.03 -9.77 11.54
N ILE A 18 8.91 -8.62 12.21
CA ILE A 18 7.70 -8.25 12.96
C ILE A 18 6.48 -8.19 12.03
N LEU A 19 6.65 -7.62 10.84
CA LEU A 19 5.60 -7.55 9.83
C LEU A 19 5.16 -8.93 9.36
N LEU A 20 6.10 -9.83 9.05
CA LEU A 20 5.80 -11.20 8.62
C LEU A 20 5.06 -11.99 9.71
N ILE A 21 5.47 -11.83 10.97
CA ILE A 21 4.78 -12.42 12.12
C ILE A 21 3.35 -11.86 12.25
N GLY A 22 3.16 -10.56 12.05
CA GLY A 22 1.84 -9.92 12.04
C GLY A 22 0.93 -10.49 10.95
N ILE A 23 1.45 -10.64 9.72
CA ILE A 23 0.72 -11.23 8.59
C ILE A 23 0.34 -12.68 8.89
N ALA A 24 1.27 -13.48 9.42
CA ALA A 24 0.99 -14.86 9.81
C ALA A 24 -0.09 -14.96 10.91
N ASN A 25 -0.02 -14.09 11.93
CA ASN A 25 -1.00 -14.02 13.02
C ASN A 25 -2.40 -13.63 12.52
N PHE A 26 -2.49 -12.77 11.49
CA PHE A 26 -3.75 -12.46 10.82
C PHE A 26 -4.35 -13.74 10.17
N PHE A 27 -3.59 -14.44 9.34
CA PHE A 27 -4.09 -15.65 8.68
C PHE A 27 -4.46 -16.76 9.66
N ILE A 28 -3.65 -16.99 10.71
CA ILE A 28 -3.97 -17.95 11.76
C ILE A 28 -5.26 -17.53 12.50
N GLY A 29 -5.43 -16.23 12.77
CA GLY A 29 -6.62 -15.67 13.42
C GLY A 29 -7.92 -15.96 12.68
N THR A 30 -7.90 -15.96 11.34
CA THR A 30 -9.10 -16.26 10.52
C THR A 30 -9.64 -17.68 10.73
N VAL A 31 -8.77 -18.64 11.08
CA VAL A 31 -9.12 -20.06 11.25
C VAL A 31 -9.59 -20.35 12.68
N ILE A 32 -9.17 -19.55 13.66
CA ILE A 32 -9.57 -19.70 15.07
C ILE A 32 -11.07 -19.38 15.20
N PRO A 33 -11.87 -20.24 15.88
CA PRO A 33 -13.30 -20.04 16.01
C PRO A 33 -13.62 -18.70 16.69
N SER A 34 -14.58 -17.99 16.10
CA SER A 34 -15.07 -16.70 16.59
C SER A 34 -15.75 -16.82 17.95
N THR A 35 -15.35 -15.95 18.88
CA THR A 35 -16.05 -15.74 20.15
C THR A 35 -17.31 -14.89 19.92
N VAL A 36 -18.24 -14.90 20.89
CA VAL A 36 -19.50 -14.12 20.82
C VAL A 36 -19.22 -12.63 20.58
N ASP A 37 -18.19 -12.08 21.21
CA ASP A 37 -17.78 -10.68 21.04
C ASP A 37 -17.22 -10.37 19.64
N LYS A 38 -16.56 -11.33 18.99
CA LYS A 38 -16.07 -11.14 17.63
C LYS A 38 -17.21 -11.25 16.61
N ARG A 39 -18.20 -12.11 16.88
CA ARG A 39 -19.40 -12.24 16.05
C ARG A 39 -20.27 -10.99 16.09
N SER A 40 -20.47 -10.37 17.26
CA SER A 40 -21.23 -9.11 17.36
C SER A 40 -20.58 -7.97 16.57
N LYS A 41 -19.25 -8.01 16.41
CA LYS A 41 -18.47 -7.05 15.61
C LYS A 41 -18.33 -7.45 14.14
N GLY A 42 -18.90 -8.58 13.74
CA GLY A 42 -19.04 -8.98 12.35
C GLY A 42 -18.11 -10.09 11.85
N PHE A 43 -17.29 -10.73 12.71
CA PHE A 43 -16.43 -11.85 12.31
C PHE A 43 -17.09 -13.20 12.55
N PHE A 44 -17.31 -13.96 11.48
CA PHE A 44 -18.08 -15.22 11.48
C PHE A 44 -17.30 -16.45 10.98
N ASN A 45 -15.97 -16.37 10.93
CA ASN A 45 -15.11 -17.35 10.26
C ASN A 45 -15.50 -17.55 8.78
N TYR A 46 -14.90 -18.51 8.09
CA TYR A 46 -15.11 -18.73 6.66
C TYR A 46 -16.54 -19.20 6.37
N GLN A 47 -17.31 -18.37 5.66
CA GLN A 47 -18.69 -18.66 5.29
C GLN A 47 -18.90 -18.40 3.79
N ALA A 48 -19.46 -19.37 3.08
CA ALA A 48 -19.71 -19.25 1.64
C ALA A 48 -20.73 -18.15 1.32
N ASN A 49 -21.82 -18.08 2.11
CA ASN A 49 -22.86 -17.06 1.94
C ASN A 49 -22.31 -15.63 2.10
N LEU A 50 -21.36 -15.46 3.03
CA LEU A 50 -20.70 -14.18 3.27
C LEU A 50 -19.80 -13.77 2.11
N PHE A 51 -19.05 -14.72 1.57
CA PHE A 51 -18.24 -14.49 0.38
C PHE A 51 -19.10 -14.09 -0.83
N THR A 52 -20.24 -14.75 -1.04
CA THR A 52 -21.16 -14.40 -2.13
C THR A 52 -21.80 -13.02 -1.95
N GLU A 53 -22.14 -12.64 -0.71
CA GLU A 53 -22.67 -11.31 -0.40
C GLU A 53 -21.60 -10.22 -0.62
N ASN A 54 -20.35 -10.50 -0.27
CA ASN A 54 -19.24 -9.57 -0.41
C ASN A 54 -18.66 -9.48 -1.82
N PHE A 55 -18.97 -10.42 -2.72
CA PHE A 55 -18.36 -10.50 -4.05
C PHE A 55 -18.73 -9.32 -4.96
N GLY A 56 -19.96 -8.82 -4.88
CA GLY A 56 -20.40 -7.66 -5.67
C GLY A 56 -19.93 -6.34 -5.07
N PRO A 57 -19.59 -5.32 -5.88
CA PRO A 57 -19.21 -4.00 -5.34
C PRO A 57 -20.39 -3.34 -4.61
N SER A 58 -20.12 -2.63 -3.51
CA SER A 58 -21.08 -1.77 -2.82
C SER A 58 -20.35 -0.51 -2.40
N PHE A 59 -20.21 0.42 -3.35
CA PHE A 59 -19.61 1.71 -3.10
C PHE A 59 -20.50 2.58 -2.21
N ARG A 60 -19.90 3.32 -1.29
CA ARG A 60 -20.58 4.19 -0.31
C ARG A 60 -19.97 5.58 -0.34
N GLU A 61 -20.70 6.55 0.22
CA GLU A 61 -20.18 7.91 0.45
C GLU A 61 -19.72 8.65 -0.82
N GLY A 62 -20.24 8.25 -1.98
CA GLY A 62 -19.86 8.85 -3.27
C GLY A 62 -18.53 8.32 -3.84
N GLU A 63 -17.94 7.31 -3.23
CA GLU A 63 -16.78 6.61 -3.77
C GLU A 63 -17.14 5.82 -5.03
N ASP A 64 -16.18 5.65 -5.92
CA ASP A 64 -16.31 4.83 -7.13
C ASP A 64 -15.13 3.85 -7.23
N PHE A 65 -15.06 3.11 -8.35
CA PHE A 65 -13.96 2.16 -8.55
C PHE A 65 -12.58 2.84 -8.58
N PHE A 66 -12.48 4.01 -9.22
CA PHE A 66 -11.22 4.68 -9.46
C PHE A 66 -10.75 5.47 -8.23
N SER A 67 -11.65 5.99 -7.41
CA SER A 67 -11.33 6.61 -6.13
C SER A 67 -10.77 5.58 -5.14
N VAL A 68 -11.41 4.42 -5.01
CA VAL A 68 -10.90 3.30 -4.20
C VAL A 68 -9.56 2.80 -4.73
N PHE A 69 -9.42 2.69 -6.06
CA PHE A 69 -8.15 2.34 -6.69
C PHE A 69 -7.05 3.38 -6.37
N ALA A 70 -7.37 4.67 -6.40
CA ALA A 70 -6.42 5.75 -6.09
C ALA A 70 -5.95 5.70 -4.63
N ILE A 71 -6.80 5.24 -3.71
CA ILE A 71 -6.43 5.02 -2.30
C ILE A 71 -5.57 3.75 -2.14
N PHE A 72 -5.85 2.71 -2.92
CA PHE A 72 -5.11 1.44 -2.88
C PHE A 72 -3.73 1.52 -3.56
N PHE A 73 -3.60 2.27 -4.66
CA PHE A 73 -2.41 2.30 -5.50
C PHE A 73 -1.09 2.60 -4.76
N PRO A 74 -1.02 3.50 -3.75
CA PRO A 74 0.21 3.74 -2.99
C PRO A 74 0.74 2.48 -2.30
N ALA A 75 -0.12 1.51 -1.95
CA ALA A 75 0.30 0.23 -1.38
C ALA A 75 1.12 -0.63 -2.37
N ALA A 76 0.91 -0.46 -3.68
CA ALA A 76 1.65 -1.16 -4.73
C ALA A 76 2.90 -0.40 -5.21
N THR A 77 3.17 0.79 -4.67
CA THR A 77 4.36 1.58 -5.04
C THR A 77 5.62 1.07 -4.32
N GLY A 78 6.75 1.76 -4.51
CA GLY A 78 8.01 1.41 -3.83
C GLY A 78 8.89 0.38 -4.54
N ILE A 79 8.50 -0.07 -5.74
CA ILE A 79 9.29 -1.04 -6.54
C ILE A 79 10.71 -0.55 -6.90
N LEU A 80 10.93 0.77 -6.87
CA LEU A 80 12.21 1.42 -7.17
C LEU A 80 13.15 1.48 -5.96
N ALA A 81 12.69 1.09 -4.76
CA ALA A 81 13.54 1.12 -3.56
C ALA A 81 14.80 0.25 -3.70
N GLY A 82 14.68 -0.91 -4.36
CA GLY A 82 15.83 -1.79 -4.63
C GLY A 82 16.83 -1.20 -5.63
N ALA A 83 16.38 -0.38 -6.58
CA ALA A 83 17.25 0.30 -7.53
C ALA A 83 18.01 1.47 -6.88
N ASN A 84 17.42 2.12 -5.87
CA ASN A 84 18.04 3.26 -5.17
C ASN A 84 19.30 2.87 -4.37
N ILE A 85 19.52 1.58 -4.09
CA ILE A 85 20.66 1.04 -3.34
C ILE A 85 21.57 0.21 -4.27
N SER A 86 21.48 0.43 -5.59
CA SER A 86 22.23 -0.35 -6.59
C SER A 86 23.75 -0.28 -6.41
N GLY A 87 24.27 0.81 -5.84
CA GLY A 87 25.70 1.01 -5.60
C GLY A 87 26.30 0.07 -4.53
N ASP A 88 25.47 -0.45 -3.63
CA ASP A 88 25.90 -1.30 -2.52
C ASP A 88 25.67 -2.80 -2.81
N LEU A 89 25.10 -3.13 -3.97
CA LEU A 89 24.85 -4.51 -4.39
C LEU A 89 26.09 -5.12 -5.04
N LYS A 90 26.41 -6.37 -4.67
CA LYS A 90 27.53 -7.14 -5.26
C LYS A 90 27.39 -7.31 -6.79
N ASP A 91 26.18 -7.58 -7.27
CA ASP A 91 25.86 -7.67 -8.70
C ASP A 91 24.47 -7.07 -8.97
N PRO A 92 24.40 -5.77 -9.29
CA PRO A 92 23.13 -5.07 -9.48
C PRO A 92 22.33 -5.57 -10.69
N GLN A 93 23.02 -6.00 -11.75
CA GLN A 93 22.38 -6.38 -13.03
C GLN A 93 21.50 -7.63 -12.87
N VAL A 94 21.91 -8.57 -12.02
CA VAL A 94 21.15 -9.80 -11.74
C VAL A 94 20.26 -9.63 -10.51
N ALA A 95 20.72 -8.92 -9.47
CA ALA A 95 20.00 -8.81 -8.21
C ALA A 95 18.72 -7.95 -8.31
N ILE A 96 18.77 -6.80 -8.99
CA ILE A 96 17.62 -5.88 -9.06
C ILE A 96 16.42 -6.54 -9.76
N PRO A 97 16.54 -7.11 -10.99
CA PRO A 97 15.38 -7.68 -11.67
C PRO A 97 14.77 -8.87 -10.92
N LYS A 98 15.61 -9.74 -10.34
CA LYS A 98 15.12 -10.90 -9.57
C LYS A 98 14.43 -10.48 -8.28
N GLY A 99 15.05 -9.55 -7.53
CA GLY A 99 14.50 -9.05 -6.28
C GLY A 99 13.18 -8.33 -6.48
N THR A 100 13.11 -7.39 -7.43
CA THR A 100 11.89 -6.61 -7.71
C THR A 100 10.75 -7.49 -8.20
N MET A 101 10.98 -8.39 -9.16
CA MET A 101 9.90 -9.26 -9.69
C MET A 101 9.37 -10.24 -8.63
N LEU A 102 10.27 -10.83 -7.81
CA LEU A 102 9.87 -11.72 -6.74
C LEU A 102 9.10 -10.97 -5.64
N ALA A 103 9.56 -9.77 -5.28
CA ALA A 103 8.88 -8.93 -4.29
C ALA A 103 7.46 -8.56 -4.75
N ILE A 104 7.29 -8.09 -5.98
CA ILE A 104 5.98 -7.76 -6.56
C ILE A 104 5.05 -8.98 -6.55
N PHE A 105 5.57 -10.15 -6.93
CA PHE A 105 4.78 -11.39 -6.95
C PHE A 105 4.31 -11.77 -5.55
N ILE A 106 5.21 -11.76 -4.56
CA ILE A 106 4.88 -12.10 -3.17
C ILE A 106 3.87 -11.10 -2.59
N THR A 107 4.09 -9.78 -2.75
CA THR A 107 3.19 -8.76 -2.19
C THR A 107 1.80 -8.83 -2.84
N THR A 108 1.73 -9.01 -4.15
CA THR A 108 0.45 -9.18 -4.87
C THR A 108 -0.31 -10.40 -4.36
N LEU A 109 0.36 -11.54 -4.18
CA LEU A 109 -0.26 -12.75 -3.65
C LEU A 109 -0.75 -12.53 -2.21
N THR A 110 0.01 -11.82 -1.37
CA THR A 110 -0.42 -11.50 -0.01
C THR A 110 -1.62 -10.57 0.01
N TYR A 111 -1.68 -9.56 -0.87
CA TYR A 111 -2.84 -8.65 -0.95
C TYR A 111 -4.11 -9.37 -1.39
N ILE A 112 -4.02 -10.23 -2.42
CA ILE A 112 -5.16 -11.06 -2.84
C ILE A 112 -5.60 -11.99 -1.70
N GLY A 113 -4.65 -12.64 -1.04
CA GLY A 113 -4.93 -13.52 0.10
C GLY A 113 -5.68 -12.80 1.23
N VAL A 114 -5.20 -11.62 1.64
CA VAL A 114 -5.87 -10.82 2.68
C VAL A 114 -7.27 -10.40 2.22
N ALA A 115 -7.43 -9.88 0.99
CA ALA A 115 -8.72 -9.43 0.47
C ALA A 115 -9.77 -10.55 0.45
N VAL A 116 -9.39 -11.75 -0.04
CA VAL A 116 -10.28 -12.92 -0.07
C VAL A 116 -10.61 -13.40 1.34
N CYS A 117 -9.63 -13.48 2.24
CA CYS A 117 -9.86 -13.91 3.61
C CYS A 117 -10.82 -12.99 4.35
N VAL A 118 -10.60 -11.67 4.28
CA VAL A 118 -11.46 -10.68 4.94
C VAL A 118 -12.87 -10.71 4.33
N GLY A 119 -12.99 -10.75 3.00
CA GLY A 119 -14.28 -10.83 2.32
C GLY A 119 -15.06 -12.13 2.58
N ALA A 120 -14.38 -13.23 2.90
CA ALA A 120 -15.03 -14.50 3.24
C ALA A 120 -15.34 -14.68 4.74
N THR A 121 -14.87 -13.77 5.61
CA THR A 121 -14.94 -13.95 7.07
C THR A 121 -15.63 -12.82 7.84
N VAL A 122 -15.75 -11.62 7.27
CA VAL A 122 -16.35 -10.46 7.93
C VAL A 122 -17.50 -9.85 7.14
N VAL A 123 -18.58 -9.45 7.82
CA VAL A 123 -19.73 -8.73 7.22
C VAL A 123 -19.44 -7.25 6.99
N ARG A 124 -20.17 -6.64 6.06
CA ARG A 124 -20.00 -5.22 5.69
C ARG A 124 -20.27 -4.27 6.85
N ASP A 125 -21.35 -4.55 7.59
CA ASP A 125 -21.79 -3.75 8.72
C ASP A 125 -22.05 -4.63 9.93
N ALA A 126 -21.67 -4.13 11.11
CA ALA A 126 -21.99 -4.75 12.38
C ALA A 126 -22.13 -3.68 13.47
N THR A 127 -23.11 -3.85 14.35
CA THR A 127 -23.40 -2.93 15.45
C THR A 127 -22.43 -3.08 16.62
N GLY A 128 -21.93 -4.30 16.86
CA GLY A 128 -21.11 -4.64 18.05
C GLY A 128 -21.92 -5.05 19.28
N SER A 129 -23.25 -5.04 19.21
CA SER A 129 -24.16 -5.42 20.30
C SER A 129 -24.40 -6.93 20.31
N ILE A 130 -24.33 -7.53 21.50
CA ILE A 130 -24.61 -8.97 21.70
C ILE A 130 -26.13 -9.23 21.68
N ASN A 131 -26.93 -8.19 21.92
CA ASN A 131 -28.39 -8.29 21.97
C ASN A 131 -29.03 -8.43 20.58
N ASP A 132 -28.25 -8.27 19.52
CA ASP A 132 -28.70 -8.35 18.12
C ASP A 132 -28.82 -9.81 17.64
N THR A 133 -28.85 -10.76 18.58
CA THR A 133 -28.99 -12.19 18.31
C THR A 133 -30.45 -12.54 18.06
N ILE A 134 -30.71 -13.22 16.95
CA ILE A 134 -32.06 -13.61 16.53
C ILE A 134 -32.25 -15.13 16.65
N SER A 135 -33.49 -15.53 16.97
CA SER A 135 -33.89 -16.94 16.89
C SER A 135 -34.07 -17.36 15.43
N SER A 136 -33.72 -18.61 15.15
CA SER A 136 -33.62 -19.25 13.82
C SER A 136 -34.93 -19.38 13.03
N SER A 137 -36.00 -18.70 13.42
CA SER A 137 -37.33 -18.76 12.78
C SER A 137 -37.71 -17.52 11.96
N LEU A 138 -36.78 -16.60 11.69
CA LEU A 138 -37.02 -15.46 10.80
C LEU A 138 -36.64 -15.75 9.34
N ASN A 139 -37.43 -15.21 8.40
CA ASN A 139 -37.09 -15.17 6.98
C ASN A 139 -35.96 -14.16 6.74
N CYS A 140 -34.73 -14.66 6.73
CA CYS A 140 -33.54 -13.91 6.35
C CYS A 140 -33.55 -13.70 4.82
N ASN A 141 -33.85 -12.48 4.38
CA ASN A 141 -33.94 -12.07 2.97
C ASN A 141 -32.58 -12.11 2.22
N GLY A 142 -31.87 -13.24 2.29
CA GLY A 142 -30.56 -13.48 1.69
C GLY A 142 -29.35 -12.95 2.49
N SER A 143 -29.54 -12.21 3.59
CA SER A 143 -28.42 -11.67 4.39
C SER A 143 -27.65 -12.77 5.11
N ALA A 144 -26.33 -12.85 4.90
CA ALA A 144 -25.49 -13.88 5.50
C ALA A 144 -25.45 -13.79 7.03
N ALA A 145 -25.44 -12.56 7.58
CA ALA A 145 -25.46 -12.33 9.03
C ALA A 145 -26.70 -12.93 9.72
N CYS A 146 -27.86 -12.78 9.09
CA CYS A 146 -29.13 -13.29 9.62
C CYS A 146 -29.16 -14.82 9.63
N ILE A 147 -28.64 -15.47 8.59
CA ILE A 147 -28.49 -16.93 8.54
C ILE A 147 -27.58 -17.44 9.67
N LEU A 148 -26.63 -16.61 10.10
CA LEU A 148 -25.69 -16.89 11.19
C LEU A 148 -26.23 -16.50 12.57
N GLY A 149 -27.49 -16.06 12.67
CA GLY A 149 -28.19 -15.77 13.92
C GLY A 149 -28.01 -14.33 14.43
N TYR A 150 -27.61 -13.39 13.58
CA TYR A 150 -27.46 -11.97 13.93
C TYR A 150 -28.24 -11.06 12.98
N ASP A 151 -28.96 -10.09 13.53
CA ASP A 151 -29.66 -9.07 12.74
C ASP A 151 -28.98 -7.70 12.85
N PHE A 152 -28.32 -7.29 11.76
CA PHE A 152 -27.68 -5.98 11.63
C PHE A 152 -28.47 -5.01 10.75
N SER A 153 -29.79 -5.25 10.55
CA SER A 153 -30.63 -4.39 9.70
C SER A 153 -30.69 -2.93 10.16
N THR A 154 -30.42 -2.68 11.45
CA THR A 154 -30.32 -1.34 12.04
C THR A 154 -29.24 -0.49 11.38
N CYS A 155 -28.19 -1.12 10.80
CA CYS A 155 -27.12 -0.43 10.08
C CYS A 155 -27.57 0.24 8.77
N ASN A 156 -28.76 -0.09 8.25
CA ASN A 156 -29.33 0.63 7.10
C ASN A 156 -29.90 2.00 7.49
N ALA A 157 -30.34 2.16 8.74
CA ALA A 157 -30.96 3.39 9.23
C ALA A 157 -29.98 4.26 10.05
N GLN A 158 -28.94 3.66 10.63
CA GLN A 158 -27.95 4.32 11.46
C GLN A 158 -26.54 3.87 11.10
N VAL A 159 -25.56 4.76 11.29
CA VAL A 159 -24.15 4.42 11.05
C VAL A 159 -23.69 3.41 12.09
N CYS A 160 -23.20 2.26 11.63
CA CYS A 160 -22.67 1.21 12.48
C CYS A 160 -21.18 1.43 12.79
N ASN A 161 -20.70 0.92 13.93
CA ASN A 161 -19.32 1.15 14.39
C ASN A 161 -18.34 0.04 13.95
N PHE A 162 -18.85 -1.11 13.53
CA PHE A 162 -18.06 -2.29 13.14
C PHE A 162 -18.47 -2.81 11.76
N GLY A 163 -17.78 -3.86 11.32
CA GLY A 163 -17.86 -4.38 9.96
C GLY A 163 -16.80 -3.77 9.02
N LEU A 164 -16.73 -4.31 7.81
CA LEU A 164 -15.73 -3.94 6.80
C LEU A 164 -15.78 -2.48 6.37
N MET A 165 -16.97 -1.89 6.33
CA MET A 165 -17.18 -0.56 5.79
C MET A 165 -16.96 0.54 6.84
N ASN A 166 -17.15 0.24 8.13
CA ASN A 166 -17.13 1.26 9.18
C ASN A 166 -15.86 1.23 10.05
N ASN A 167 -15.12 0.11 10.08
CA ASN A 167 -14.00 -0.04 10.99
C ASN A 167 -12.70 -0.43 10.27
N PHE A 168 -11.75 0.50 10.21
CA PHE A 168 -10.42 0.26 9.61
C PHE A 168 -9.55 -0.74 10.40
N GLN A 169 -9.90 -1.06 11.65
CA GLN A 169 -9.19 -2.01 12.52
C GLN A 169 -9.76 -3.44 12.47
N VAL A 170 -10.55 -3.78 11.44
CA VAL A 170 -11.07 -5.15 11.25
C VAL A 170 -9.96 -6.19 11.22
N MET A 171 -8.80 -5.91 10.61
CA MET A 171 -7.69 -6.88 10.59
C MET A 171 -7.18 -7.21 12.01
N SER A 172 -7.17 -6.23 12.92
CA SER A 172 -6.81 -6.45 14.33
C SER A 172 -7.86 -7.29 15.05
N MET A 173 -9.14 -7.05 14.78
CA MET A 173 -10.26 -7.82 15.34
C MET A 173 -10.25 -9.30 14.92
N VAL A 174 -9.98 -9.56 13.64
CA VAL A 174 -9.94 -10.92 13.07
C VAL A 174 -8.74 -11.71 13.58
N SER A 175 -7.60 -11.05 13.81
CA SER A 175 -6.37 -11.70 14.22
C SER A 175 -6.48 -12.49 15.54
N GLY A 176 -5.59 -13.46 15.72
CA GLY A 176 -5.50 -14.23 16.96
C GLY A 176 -5.09 -13.36 18.15
N PHE A 177 -4.06 -12.54 17.95
CA PHE A 177 -3.56 -11.58 18.93
C PHE A 177 -3.49 -10.15 18.35
N GLY A 178 -4.44 -9.31 18.74
CA GLY A 178 -4.60 -7.94 18.23
C GLY A 178 -3.36 -7.02 18.36
N PRO A 179 -2.68 -6.96 19.53
CA PRO A 179 -1.51 -6.08 19.70
C PRO A 179 -0.37 -6.35 18.74
N LEU A 180 -0.24 -7.59 18.25
CA LEU A 180 0.78 -7.96 17.27
C LEU A 180 0.47 -7.41 15.87
N ILE A 181 -0.80 -7.25 15.50
CA ILE A 181 -1.18 -6.53 14.28
C ILE A 181 -0.80 -5.06 14.41
N THR A 182 -1.09 -4.43 15.54
CA THR A 182 -0.70 -3.04 15.80
C THR A 182 0.82 -2.86 15.72
N ALA A 183 1.61 -3.78 16.29
CA ALA A 183 3.06 -3.79 16.15
C ALA A 183 3.51 -3.93 14.68
N GLY A 184 2.83 -4.79 13.90
CA GLY A 184 3.05 -4.91 12.46
C GLY A 184 2.75 -3.62 11.68
N ILE A 185 1.67 -2.91 12.03
CA ILE A 185 1.31 -1.61 11.43
C ILE A 185 2.41 -0.57 11.71
N PHE A 186 2.86 -0.45 12.97
CA PHE A 186 3.97 0.45 13.31
C PHE A 186 5.25 0.08 12.54
N SER A 187 5.52 -1.21 12.43
CA SER A 187 6.68 -1.70 11.70
C SER A 187 6.66 -1.33 10.22
N ALA A 188 5.54 -1.60 9.53
CA ALA A 188 5.38 -1.30 8.12
C ALA A 188 5.41 0.20 7.81
N THR A 189 4.70 1.01 8.62
CA THR A 189 4.60 2.45 8.43
C THR A 189 5.92 3.16 8.69
N LEU A 190 6.59 2.84 9.80
CA LEU A 190 7.88 3.45 10.15
C LEU A 190 8.98 3.04 9.16
N SER A 191 9.04 1.76 8.77
CA SER A 191 10.02 1.29 7.79
C SER A 191 9.87 2.01 6.44
N SER A 192 8.64 2.14 5.94
CA SER A 192 8.36 2.78 4.64
C SER A 192 8.60 4.30 4.69
N ALA A 193 8.22 4.95 5.78
CA ALA A 193 8.47 6.37 5.99
C ALA A 193 9.97 6.67 6.07
N LEU A 194 10.74 5.87 6.83
CA LEU A 194 12.18 6.03 6.98
C LEU A 194 12.90 5.83 5.64
N ALA A 195 12.56 4.77 4.89
CA ALA A 195 13.12 4.52 3.57
C ALA A 195 12.85 5.68 2.58
N SER A 196 11.64 6.26 2.63
CA SER A 196 11.28 7.42 1.79
C SER A 196 12.01 8.69 2.21
N LEU A 197 12.17 8.91 3.52
CA LEU A 197 12.88 10.06 4.08
C LEU A 197 14.37 10.03 3.75
N VAL A 198 14.98 8.86 3.63
CA VAL A 198 16.39 8.69 3.26
C VAL A 198 16.60 8.74 1.75
N SER A 199 15.68 8.17 0.96
CA SER A 199 15.83 8.07 -0.50
C SER A 199 15.56 9.39 -1.23
N ALA A 200 14.50 10.12 -0.89
CA ALA A 200 14.14 11.35 -1.61
C ALA A 200 15.25 12.44 -1.59
N PRO A 201 15.87 12.77 -0.44
CA PRO A 201 16.97 13.73 -0.38
C PRO A 201 18.21 13.30 -1.16
N LYS A 202 18.51 12.00 -1.19
CA LYS A 202 19.66 11.44 -1.94
C LYS A 202 19.46 11.55 -3.45
N ILE A 203 18.26 11.21 -3.94
CA ILE A 203 17.90 11.38 -5.35
C ILE A 203 17.94 12.86 -5.73
N PHE A 204 17.37 13.73 -4.90
CA PHE A 204 17.37 15.17 -5.16
C PHE A 204 18.78 15.76 -5.15
N GLN A 205 19.66 15.31 -4.26
CA GLN A 205 21.07 15.73 -4.25
C GLN A 205 21.81 15.30 -5.52
N ALA A 206 21.62 14.05 -5.97
CA ALA A 206 22.24 13.55 -7.19
C ALA A 206 21.82 14.41 -8.40
N LEU A 207 20.51 14.67 -8.53
CA LEU A 207 19.97 15.55 -9.57
C LEU A 207 20.59 16.96 -9.54
N CYS A 208 20.78 17.52 -8.34
CA CYS A 208 21.36 18.86 -8.17
C CYS A 208 22.88 18.90 -8.45
N LYS A 209 23.60 17.78 -8.28
CA LYS A 209 25.02 17.68 -8.63
C LYS A 209 25.23 17.62 -10.15
N ASP A 210 24.28 17.05 -10.87
CA ASP A 210 24.32 16.94 -12.34
C ASP A 210 24.07 18.28 -13.05
N ASN A 211 23.78 19.37 -12.31
CA ASN A 211 23.62 20.74 -12.82
C ASN A 211 22.61 20.88 -13.97
N ILE A 212 21.66 19.95 -14.09
CA ILE A 212 20.59 19.98 -15.09
C ILE A 212 19.74 21.25 -14.91
N TYR A 213 19.41 21.58 -13.66
CA TYR A 213 18.68 22.80 -13.29
C TYR A 213 19.60 23.75 -12.52
N LYS A 214 20.08 24.82 -13.17
CA LYS A 214 21.03 25.79 -12.59
C LYS A 214 20.54 26.43 -11.29
N GLY A 215 19.22 26.62 -11.12
CA GLY A 215 18.63 27.19 -9.91
C GLY A 215 18.66 26.28 -8.68
N LEU A 216 18.83 24.96 -8.85
CA LEU A 216 18.76 23.97 -7.78
C LEU A 216 20.14 23.54 -7.25
N TYR A 217 21.23 24.05 -7.81
CA TYR A 217 22.60 23.72 -7.40
C TYR A 217 22.86 23.88 -5.89
N PHE A 218 22.16 24.82 -5.25
CA PHE A 218 22.23 25.05 -3.81
C PHE A 218 21.98 23.78 -2.98
N PHE A 219 21.11 22.88 -3.41
CA PHE A 219 20.76 21.66 -2.68
C PHE A 219 21.74 20.50 -2.93
N GLY A 220 22.63 20.60 -3.92
CA GLY A 220 23.61 19.56 -4.24
C GLY A 220 24.79 19.46 -3.25
N LYS A 221 24.99 20.48 -2.39
CA LYS A 221 26.11 20.53 -1.44
C LYS A 221 25.97 19.46 -0.36
N GLY A 222 26.86 18.47 -0.38
CA GLY A 222 26.99 17.47 0.67
C GLY A 222 27.78 17.99 1.87
N TYR A 223 27.42 17.53 3.07
CA TYR A 223 28.06 17.90 4.32
C TYR A 223 28.62 16.66 5.05
N GLY A 224 29.75 16.82 5.74
CA GLY A 224 30.39 15.75 6.52
C GLY A 224 31.13 14.70 5.69
N LYS A 225 31.65 13.67 6.37
CA LYS A 225 32.47 12.60 5.74
C LYS A 225 31.71 11.78 4.69
N ASN A 226 30.40 11.62 4.86
CA ASN A 226 29.54 10.82 3.97
C ASN A 226 28.78 11.65 2.92
N SER A 227 29.14 12.92 2.71
CA SER A 227 28.50 13.81 1.72
C SER A 227 26.97 13.92 1.86
N GLU A 228 26.45 13.97 3.08
CA GLU A 228 25.00 13.94 3.34
C GLU A 228 24.29 15.24 2.93
N PRO A 229 23.11 15.17 2.27
CA PRO A 229 22.40 16.34 1.77
C PRO A 229 21.48 16.99 2.81
N ILE A 230 22.06 17.67 3.81
CA ILE A 230 21.30 18.31 4.90
C ILE A 230 20.21 19.27 4.37
N ARG A 231 20.51 20.05 3.32
CA ARG A 231 19.55 21.01 2.74
C ARG A 231 18.35 20.30 2.12
N SER A 232 18.57 19.18 1.44
CA SER A 232 17.50 18.37 0.85
C SER A 232 16.66 17.65 1.91
N TYR A 233 17.28 17.24 3.03
CA TYR A 233 16.54 16.73 4.19
C TYR A 233 15.61 17.79 4.78
N ILE A 234 16.09 19.02 4.97
CA ILE A 234 15.28 20.13 5.47
C ILE A 234 14.10 20.42 4.52
N LEU A 235 14.34 20.46 3.21
CA LEU A 235 13.27 20.64 2.22
C LEU A 235 12.21 19.53 2.31
N THR A 236 12.67 18.28 2.35
CA THR A 236 11.78 17.10 2.45
C THR A 236 10.97 17.13 3.75
N PHE A 237 11.57 17.57 4.86
CA PHE A 237 10.91 17.72 6.14
C PHE A 237 9.77 18.75 6.11
N PHE A 238 10.00 19.93 5.53
CA PHE A 238 8.96 20.96 5.42
C PHE A 238 7.81 20.52 4.50
N ILE A 239 8.13 19.87 3.38
CA ILE A 239 7.10 19.30 2.48
C ILE A 239 6.30 18.23 3.22
N ALA A 240 6.97 17.32 3.94
CA ALA A 240 6.29 16.28 4.72
C ALA A 240 5.37 16.89 5.79
N ILE A 241 5.81 17.91 6.53
CA ILE A 241 4.96 18.61 7.50
C ILE A 241 3.72 19.22 6.83
N ALA A 242 3.89 19.88 5.68
CA ALA A 242 2.77 20.49 4.96
C ALA A 242 1.67 19.45 4.62
N PHE A 243 2.06 18.26 4.17
CA PHE A 243 1.11 17.17 3.90
C PHE A 243 0.56 16.51 5.18
N ILE A 244 1.35 16.41 6.25
CA ILE A 244 0.87 15.88 7.54
C ILE A 244 -0.23 16.78 8.13
N LEU A 245 -0.15 18.09 7.92
CA LEU A 245 -1.16 19.05 8.42
C LEU A 245 -2.55 18.89 7.80
N ILE A 246 -2.68 18.20 6.67
CA ILE A 246 -3.99 17.89 6.05
C ILE A 246 -4.77 16.90 6.95
N ALA A 247 -4.08 16.06 7.72
CA ALA A 247 -4.65 15.14 8.72
C ALA A 247 -5.70 14.12 8.21
N GLU A 248 -5.75 13.86 6.91
CA GLU A 248 -6.68 12.90 6.30
C GLU A 248 -5.97 12.02 5.26
N LEU A 249 -5.93 10.71 5.49
CA LEU A 249 -5.18 9.79 4.61
C LEU A 249 -5.83 9.65 3.23
N ASN A 250 -7.17 9.64 3.18
CA ASN A 250 -7.94 9.41 1.96
C ASN A 250 -7.80 10.56 0.95
N THR A 251 -7.44 11.78 1.39
CA THR A 251 -7.16 12.92 0.50
C THR A 251 -5.70 12.97 0.07
N ILE A 252 -4.78 12.50 0.90
CA ILE A 252 -3.35 12.44 0.59
C ILE A 252 -3.03 11.30 -0.40
N ALA A 253 -3.70 10.15 -0.26
CA ALA A 253 -3.40 8.96 -1.05
C ALA A 253 -3.56 9.17 -2.58
N PRO A 254 -4.63 9.80 -3.10
CA PRO A 254 -4.76 10.11 -4.52
C PRO A 254 -3.64 11.02 -5.06
N VAL A 255 -3.15 11.97 -4.25
CA VAL A 255 -2.03 12.85 -4.64
C VAL A 255 -0.75 12.02 -4.82
N ILE A 256 -0.45 11.13 -3.88
CA ILE A 256 0.68 10.20 -3.96
C ILE A 256 0.56 9.33 -5.22
N SER A 257 -0.63 8.77 -5.45
CA SER A 257 -0.91 7.93 -6.62
C SER A 257 -0.66 8.64 -7.93
N ASN A 258 -1.08 9.91 -8.03
CA ASN A 258 -0.86 10.70 -9.22
C ASN A 258 0.64 10.91 -9.51
N PHE A 259 1.42 11.34 -8.52
CA PHE A 259 2.86 11.52 -8.68
C PHE A 259 3.60 10.22 -9.03
N PHE A 260 3.23 9.09 -8.43
CA PHE A 260 3.84 7.80 -8.76
C PHE A 260 3.43 7.31 -10.16
N LEU A 261 2.16 7.44 -10.54
CA LEU A 261 1.69 7.12 -11.90
C LEU A 261 2.42 7.95 -12.96
N ALA A 262 2.58 9.25 -12.73
CA ALA A 262 3.36 10.13 -13.60
C ALA A 262 4.82 9.67 -13.70
N SER A 263 5.46 9.33 -12.58
CA SER A 263 6.84 8.84 -12.57
C SER A 263 7.00 7.51 -13.34
N TYR A 264 6.07 6.57 -13.17
CA TYR A 264 6.08 5.29 -13.88
C TYR A 264 5.77 5.47 -15.37
N ALA A 265 4.85 6.38 -15.72
CA ALA A 265 4.58 6.73 -17.12
C ALA A 265 5.84 7.27 -17.80
N LEU A 266 6.57 8.19 -17.15
CA LEU A 266 7.81 8.77 -17.65
C LEU A 266 8.92 7.72 -17.80
N ILE A 267 9.10 6.84 -16.81
CA ILE A 267 10.09 5.76 -16.88
C ILE A 267 9.78 4.82 -18.04
N ASN A 268 8.54 4.35 -18.15
CA ASN A 268 8.11 3.45 -19.22
C ASN A 268 8.23 4.12 -20.60
N PHE A 269 7.87 5.39 -20.70
CA PHE A 269 7.94 6.13 -21.96
C PHE A 269 9.40 6.36 -22.38
N SER A 270 10.28 6.69 -21.43
CA SER A 270 11.71 6.86 -21.68
C SER A 270 12.35 5.58 -22.22
N CYS A 271 11.99 4.41 -21.66
CA CYS A 271 12.44 3.10 -22.13
C CYS A 271 11.93 2.81 -23.55
N PHE A 272 10.65 3.09 -23.82
CA PHE A 272 10.06 2.92 -25.15
C PHE A 272 10.75 3.83 -26.17
N HIS A 273 10.87 5.12 -25.88
CA HIS A 273 11.48 6.12 -26.75
C HIS A 273 12.95 5.81 -27.04
N ALA A 274 13.73 5.38 -26.03
CA ALA A 274 15.13 4.98 -26.21
C ALA A 274 15.27 3.76 -27.15
N SER A 275 14.38 2.77 -27.01
CA SER A 275 14.31 1.61 -27.90
C SER A 275 13.87 1.98 -29.32
N TYR A 276 12.86 2.84 -29.45
CA TYR A 276 12.31 3.26 -30.74
C TYR A 276 13.31 4.10 -31.54
N SER A 277 13.99 5.04 -30.86
CA SER A 277 14.97 5.96 -31.46
C SER A 277 16.36 5.33 -31.64
N LYS A 278 16.55 4.06 -31.24
CA LYS A 278 17.82 3.31 -31.36
C LYS A 278 19.03 4.07 -30.82
N THR A 279 18.90 4.63 -29.62
CA THR A 279 19.96 5.43 -28.98
C THR A 279 21.26 4.62 -28.84
N PRO A 280 22.46 5.18 -29.16
CA PRO A 280 23.71 4.42 -29.23
C PRO A 280 24.10 3.63 -27.96
N GLY A 281 23.69 4.10 -26.78
CA GLY A 281 23.97 3.46 -25.49
C GLY A 281 22.88 2.50 -24.98
N TRP A 282 21.77 2.33 -25.71
CA TRP A 282 20.62 1.56 -25.23
C TRP A 282 20.65 0.12 -25.73
N ARG A 283 21.03 -0.82 -24.86
CA ARG A 283 21.07 -2.27 -25.14
C ARG A 283 20.56 -3.07 -23.93
N PRO A 284 19.24 -3.12 -23.70
CA PRO A 284 18.67 -3.81 -22.54
C PRO A 284 18.95 -5.31 -22.60
N ALA A 285 19.61 -5.84 -21.57
CA ALA A 285 19.98 -7.27 -21.48
C ALA A 285 18.89 -8.14 -20.83
N PHE A 286 17.79 -7.54 -20.34
CA PHE A 286 16.73 -8.27 -19.65
C PHE A 286 15.86 -9.08 -20.63
N ARG A 287 15.77 -10.39 -20.42
CA ARG A 287 15.13 -11.35 -21.35
C ARG A 287 13.67 -11.05 -21.68
N PHE A 288 12.90 -10.53 -20.72
CA PHE A 288 11.45 -10.27 -20.90
C PHE A 288 11.14 -8.82 -21.26
N TYR A 289 12.15 -8.00 -21.51
CA TYR A 289 11.94 -6.62 -21.94
C TYR A 289 11.38 -6.58 -23.36
N ASN A 290 10.30 -5.81 -23.57
CA ASN A 290 9.76 -5.50 -24.89
C ASN A 290 9.28 -4.05 -24.92
N MET A 291 9.65 -3.30 -25.97
CA MET A 291 9.32 -1.88 -26.11
C MET A 291 7.80 -1.63 -26.11
N TRP A 292 7.01 -2.53 -26.71
CA TRP A 292 5.56 -2.37 -26.80
C TRP A 292 4.87 -2.55 -25.45
N VAL A 293 5.44 -3.39 -24.58
CA VAL A 293 4.96 -3.55 -23.20
C VAL A 293 5.23 -2.27 -22.40
N SER A 294 6.38 -1.62 -22.62
CA SER A 294 6.66 -0.31 -22.03
C SER A 294 5.68 0.76 -22.52
N LEU A 295 5.39 0.81 -23.83
CA LEU A 295 4.39 1.76 -24.36
C LEU A 295 3.00 1.52 -23.77
N LEU A 296 2.56 0.26 -23.70
CA LEU A 296 1.30 -0.11 -23.06
C LEU A 296 1.26 0.36 -21.60
N GLY A 297 2.35 0.16 -20.86
CA GLY A 297 2.48 0.65 -19.49
C GLY A 297 2.35 2.16 -19.38
N THR A 298 2.98 2.93 -20.28
CA THR A 298 2.81 4.40 -20.33
C THR A 298 1.36 4.80 -20.57
N VAL A 299 0.71 4.23 -21.58
CA VAL A 299 -0.68 4.56 -21.91
C VAL A 299 -1.61 4.23 -20.75
N LEU A 300 -1.42 3.08 -20.11
CA LEU A 300 -2.22 2.66 -18.96
C LEU A 300 -2.00 3.60 -17.76
N CYS A 301 -0.75 3.94 -17.43
CA CYS A 301 -0.47 4.90 -16.36
C CYS A 301 -1.12 6.26 -16.63
N CYS A 302 -0.99 6.81 -17.83
CA CYS A 302 -1.62 8.09 -18.18
C CYS A 302 -3.15 8.00 -18.16
N ALA A 303 -3.76 6.95 -18.71
CA ALA A 303 -5.20 6.79 -18.71
C ALA A 303 -5.77 6.74 -17.29
N VAL A 304 -5.15 5.93 -16.41
CA VAL A 304 -5.56 5.84 -15.00
C VAL A 304 -5.35 7.17 -14.27
N MET A 305 -4.25 7.88 -14.55
CA MET A 305 -3.97 9.20 -13.99
C MET A 305 -5.09 10.20 -14.30
N PHE A 306 -5.49 10.31 -15.57
CA PHE A 306 -6.57 11.20 -16.01
C PHE A 306 -7.94 10.83 -15.44
N VAL A 307 -8.20 9.53 -15.23
CA VAL A 307 -9.47 9.07 -14.67
C VAL A 307 -9.55 9.35 -13.17
N ILE A 308 -8.45 9.19 -12.43
CA ILE A 308 -8.40 9.50 -10.99
C ILE A 308 -8.60 11.00 -10.78
N ASN A 309 -7.82 11.82 -11.47
CA ASN A 309 -7.98 13.27 -11.39
C ASN A 309 -7.40 13.93 -12.66
N TRP A 310 -8.27 14.50 -13.49
CA TRP A 310 -7.88 15.03 -14.79
C TRP A 310 -7.12 16.37 -14.73
N TRP A 311 -7.27 17.15 -13.65
CA TRP A 311 -6.64 18.47 -13.51
C TRP A 311 -5.34 18.45 -12.71
N ALA A 312 -5.09 17.37 -11.97
CA ALA A 312 -3.91 17.19 -11.14
C ALA A 312 -2.81 16.44 -11.89
#